data_AF-A0A974HK11-F1
#
_entry.id   AF-A0A974HK11-F1
#
_cell.length_a   1.000
_cell.length_b   1.000
_cell.length_c   1.000
_cell.angle_alpha   90.00
_cell.angle_beta   90.00
_cell.angle_gamma   90.00
#
_symmetry.space_group_name_H-M   'P 1'
#
loop_
_entity.id
_entity.type
_entity.pdbx_description
1 polymer ?
#
loop_
_entity_poly.entity_id
_entity_poly.type
_entity_poly.pdbx_seq_one_letter_code
_entity_poly.pdbx_strand_id
1 'polypeptide(L)'
;MGKTKKGTFPCLNCICCSSIMKGNKVNHPTKGTLFKLKDFSTCDTKYVVYMLKCPRGMAYIGQTIRSVKVRNEHRNNIRIFKTDTATDTPVSRHFHNQGHNLSQLRWLVLEKIIQPQNRSRYEKNAGTTRGILD
;
A
#
# COMPACT_ATOMS: atom_id res chain seq x y z
N MET A 1 -18.72 9.91 -23.88
CA MET A 1 -17.66 9.07 -23.28
C MET A 1 -17.65 9.28 -21.77
N GLY A 2 -17.92 8.25 -20.96
CA GLY A 2 -18.00 8.38 -19.50
C GLY A 2 -16.64 8.70 -18.87
N LYS A 3 -16.64 9.51 -17.80
CA LYS A 3 -15.41 9.84 -17.06
C LYS A 3 -14.73 8.55 -16.58
N THR A 4 -13.43 8.41 -16.81
CA THR A 4 -12.64 7.28 -16.33
C THR A 4 -12.70 7.23 -14.80
N LYS A 5 -13.08 6.08 -14.23
CA LYS A 5 -13.11 5.87 -12.79
C LYS A 5 -11.68 5.97 -12.25
N LYS A 6 -11.47 6.75 -11.20
CA LYS A 6 -10.17 6.90 -10.51
C LYS A 6 -10.25 6.27 -9.14
N GLY A 7 -9.14 5.73 -8.65
CA GLY A 7 -9.06 5.07 -7.36
C GLY A 7 -8.57 3.64 -7.41
N THR A 8 -8.61 2.99 -6.24
CA THR A 8 -8.28 1.57 -6.10
C THR A 8 -9.55 0.73 -5.95
N PHE A 9 -9.66 -0.32 -6.75
CA PHE A 9 -10.83 -1.17 -6.86
C PHE A 9 -10.44 -2.65 -6.76
N PRO A 10 -11.33 -3.51 -6.23
CA PRO A 10 -11.08 -4.94 -6.21
C PRO A 10 -10.95 -5.50 -7.63
N CYS A 11 -9.99 -6.40 -7.83
CA CYS A 11 -9.95 -7.21 -9.06
C CYS A 11 -10.94 -8.39 -9.03
N LEU A 12 -11.63 -8.60 -7.90
CA LEU A 12 -12.61 -9.66 -7.65
C LEU A 12 -12.08 -11.10 -7.71
N ASN A 13 -10.76 -11.26 -7.82
CA ASN A 13 -10.12 -12.56 -8.03
C ASN A 13 -9.00 -12.84 -7.01
N CYS A 14 -8.90 -12.08 -5.91
CA CYS A 14 -7.85 -12.32 -4.91
C CYS A 14 -8.27 -11.92 -3.49
N ILE A 15 -7.63 -12.54 -2.49
CA ILE A 15 -7.89 -12.30 -1.07
C ILE A 15 -7.61 -10.85 -0.64
N CYS A 16 -6.69 -10.15 -1.33
CA CYS A 16 -6.34 -8.76 -1.03
C CYS A 16 -7.50 -7.79 -1.27
N CYS A 17 -8.49 -8.17 -2.09
CA CYS A 17 -9.66 -7.35 -2.39
C CYS A 17 -10.43 -6.94 -1.13
N SER A 18 -10.46 -7.82 -0.12
CA SER A 18 -11.15 -7.59 1.16
C SER A 18 -10.62 -6.40 1.95
N SER A 19 -9.34 -6.05 1.76
CA SER A 19 -8.65 -4.99 2.50
C SER A 19 -8.56 -3.67 1.72
N ILE A 20 -9.19 -3.55 0.55
CA ILE A 20 -9.08 -2.33 -0.27
C ILE A 20 -9.84 -1.15 0.35
N MET A 21 -9.19 -0.01 0.44
CA MET A 21 -9.83 1.28 0.63
C MET A 21 -10.38 1.76 -0.71
N LYS A 22 -11.68 1.52 -0.94
CA LYS A 22 -12.36 1.96 -2.16
C LYS A 22 -12.48 3.49 -2.16
N GLY A 23 -12.26 4.10 -3.32
CA GLY A 23 -12.45 5.53 -3.52
C GLY A 23 -11.32 6.18 -4.29
N ASN A 24 -11.48 7.46 -4.60
CA ASN A 24 -10.52 8.26 -5.37
C ASN A 24 -9.75 9.28 -4.51
N LYS A 25 -9.85 9.17 -3.18
CA LYS A 25 -9.32 10.13 -2.22
C LYS A 25 -8.83 9.41 -0.98
N VAL A 26 -7.77 9.92 -0.36
CA VAL A 26 -7.29 9.46 0.95
C VAL A 26 -6.67 10.62 1.72
N ASN A 27 -6.77 10.62 3.04
CA ASN A 27 -6.11 11.63 3.86
C ASN A 27 -4.61 11.35 3.91
N HIS A 28 -3.80 12.38 3.71
CA HIS A 28 -2.36 12.34 3.92
C HIS A 28 -2.09 11.94 5.38
N PRO A 29 -1.30 10.88 5.65
CA PRO A 29 -1.15 10.32 6.99
C PRO A 29 -0.75 11.34 8.06
N THR A 30 0.13 12.29 7.72
CA THR A 30 0.64 13.31 8.66
C THR A 30 -0.03 14.67 8.58
N LYS A 31 -0.53 15.06 7.39
CA LYS A 31 -1.01 16.44 7.15
C LYS A 31 -2.53 16.55 7.23
N GLY A 32 -3.25 15.42 7.23
CA GLY A 32 -4.71 15.37 7.16
C GLY A 32 -5.30 15.87 5.84
N THR A 33 -4.49 16.43 4.93
CA THR A 33 -4.94 16.95 3.64
C THR A 33 -5.41 15.85 2.72
N LEU A 34 -6.44 16.14 1.92
CA LEU A 34 -7.04 15.17 1.03
C LEU A 34 -6.17 14.96 -0.22
N PHE A 35 -5.57 13.77 -0.34
CA PHE A 35 -4.84 13.34 -1.52
C PHE A 35 -5.79 12.68 -2.53
N LYS A 36 -5.88 13.24 -3.74
CA LYS A 36 -6.72 12.72 -4.83
C LYS A 36 -5.95 11.73 -5.69
N LEU A 37 -6.46 10.50 -5.78
CA LEU A 37 -5.93 9.45 -6.66
C LEU A 37 -6.20 9.79 -8.11
N LYS A 38 -5.16 9.72 -8.95
CA LYS A 38 -5.22 10.16 -10.35
C LYS A 38 -5.59 9.03 -11.31
N ASP A 39 -5.28 7.79 -10.93
CA ASP A 39 -5.36 6.61 -11.79
C ASP A 39 -6.41 5.61 -11.35
N PHE A 40 -6.88 4.81 -12.31
CA PHE A 40 -7.57 3.55 -12.02
C PHE A 40 -6.54 2.47 -11.66
N SER A 41 -6.75 1.79 -10.54
CA SER A 41 -5.88 0.73 -10.06
C SER A 41 -6.67 -0.42 -9.45
N THR A 42 -6.08 -1.61 -9.53
CA THR A 42 -6.59 -2.85 -8.93
C THR A 42 -5.44 -3.64 -8.31
N CYS A 43 -5.74 -4.79 -7.71
CA CYS A 43 -4.72 -5.70 -7.18
C CYS A 43 -3.69 -6.16 -8.23
N ASP A 44 -4.05 -6.11 -9.51
CA ASP A 44 -3.17 -6.53 -10.62
C ASP A 44 -2.26 -5.42 -11.14
N THR A 45 -2.46 -4.18 -10.68
CA THR A 45 -1.65 -3.04 -11.13
C THR A 45 -0.19 -3.21 -10.71
N LYS A 46 0.73 -2.96 -11.66
CA LYS A 46 2.19 -3.02 -11.49
C LYS A 46 2.77 -1.62 -11.51
N TYR A 47 4.02 -1.48 -11.07
CA TYR A 47 4.75 -0.20 -11.05
C TYR A 47 3.98 0.85 -10.27
N VAL A 48 3.85 0.66 -8.96
CA VAL A 48 3.04 1.54 -8.12
C VAL A 48 3.73 1.93 -6.83
N VAL A 49 3.35 3.11 -6.34
CA VAL A 49 3.45 3.49 -4.93
C VAL A 49 2.13 3.11 -4.26
N TYR A 50 2.19 2.31 -3.21
CA TYR A 50 1.02 1.83 -2.46
C TYR A 50 1.10 2.25 -1.00
N MET A 51 -0.06 2.33 -0.36
CA MET A 51 -0.21 2.63 1.05
C MET A 51 -0.88 1.46 1.76
N LEU A 52 -0.31 1.04 2.89
CA LEU A 52 -0.96 0.20 3.89
C LEU A 52 -1.35 1.08 5.07
N LYS A 53 -2.52 0.85 5.68
CA LYS A 53 -3.06 1.66 6.76
C LYS A 53 -3.58 0.77 7.89
N CYS A 54 -3.27 1.13 9.13
CA CYS A 54 -3.83 0.49 10.32
C CYS A 54 -5.12 1.22 10.80
N PRO A 55 -5.89 0.62 11.72
CA PRO A 55 -7.09 1.26 12.29
C PRO A 55 -6.84 2.63 12.92
N ARG A 56 -5.65 2.82 13.51
CA ARG A 56 -5.26 4.07 14.19
C ARG A 56 -4.88 5.20 13.25
N GLY A 57 -4.90 4.97 11.94
CA GLY A 57 -4.65 6.01 10.96
C GLY A 57 -3.21 6.08 10.44
N MET A 58 -2.28 5.38 11.08
CA MET A 58 -0.88 5.32 10.66
C MET A 58 -0.74 4.52 9.36
N ALA A 59 0.29 4.86 8.58
CA ALA A 59 0.43 4.36 7.22
C ALA A 59 1.86 3.99 6.86
N TYR A 60 2.01 2.82 6.25
CA TYR A 60 3.24 2.41 5.57
C TYR A 60 3.13 2.71 4.08
N ILE A 61 4.16 3.33 3.51
CA ILE A 61 4.25 3.65 2.08
C ILE A 61 5.31 2.76 1.45
N GLY A 62 4.91 1.94 0.49
CA GLY A 62 5.79 1.04 -0.23
C GLY A 62 5.77 1.29 -1.73
N GLN A 63 6.81 0.84 -2.42
CA GLN A 63 6.89 0.85 -3.87
C GLN A 63 7.04 -0.56 -4.41
N THR A 64 6.48 -0.85 -5.58
CA THR A 64 6.69 -2.14 -6.23
C THR A 64 6.55 -2.08 -7.74
N ILE A 65 7.45 -2.78 -8.44
CA ILE A 65 7.35 -3.05 -9.88
C ILE A 65 6.46 -4.27 -10.20
N ARG A 66 6.19 -5.13 -9.21
CA ARG A 66 5.33 -6.29 -9.35
C ARG A 66 3.87 -5.89 -9.13
N SER A 67 2.94 -6.80 -9.36
CA SER A 67 1.52 -6.52 -9.08
C SER A 67 1.29 -6.40 -7.57
N VAL A 68 0.40 -5.50 -7.15
CA VAL A 68 0.13 -5.28 -5.72
C VAL A 68 -0.30 -6.55 -5.01
N LYS A 69 -1.05 -7.43 -5.67
CA LYS A 69 -1.47 -8.72 -5.11
C LYS A 69 -0.30 -9.62 -4.70
N VAL A 70 0.87 -9.49 -5.32
CA VAL A 70 2.09 -10.23 -4.92
C VAL A 70 2.61 -9.72 -3.58
N ARG A 71 2.37 -8.46 -3.23
CA ARG A 71 2.66 -7.89 -1.91
C ARG A 71 1.67 -8.33 -0.81
N ASN A 72 0.93 -9.41 -1.05
CA ASN A 72 0.22 -10.16 -0.03
C ASN A 72 1.16 -10.74 1.06
N GLU A 73 2.48 -10.75 0.84
CA GLU A 73 3.48 -11.14 1.84
C GLU A 73 3.30 -10.40 3.18
N HIS A 74 2.94 -9.10 3.15
CA HIS A 74 2.63 -8.33 4.36
C HIS A 74 1.53 -8.97 5.20
N ARG A 75 0.52 -9.54 4.53
CA ARG A 75 -0.62 -10.20 5.19
C ARG A 75 -0.18 -11.46 5.92
N ASN A 76 0.70 -12.23 5.29
CA ASN A 76 1.28 -13.42 5.91
C ASN A 76 2.16 -13.02 7.11
N ASN A 77 3.04 -12.04 6.92
CA ASN A 77 3.95 -11.58 7.97
C ASN A 77 3.22 -11.07 9.22
N ILE A 78 2.07 -10.39 9.06
CA ILE A 78 1.21 -10.01 10.21
C ILE A 78 0.64 -11.25 10.91
N ARG A 79 0.22 -12.28 10.16
CA ARG A 79 -0.42 -13.48 10.71
C ARG A 79 0.54 -14.36 11.50
N ILE A 80 1.78 -14.50 11.03
CA ILE A 80 2.80 -15.39 11.60
C ILE A 80 3.97 -14.63 12.22
N PHE A 81 3.73 -13.40 12.69
CA PHE A 81 4.77 -12.52 13.21
C PHE A 81 5.60 -13.22 14.31
N LYS A 82 6.92 -13.12 14.17
CA LYS A 82 7.91 -13.53 15.17
C LYS A 82 9.12 -12.61 15.11
N THR A 83 9.52 -12.07 16.26
CA THR A 83 10.71 -11.22 16.41
C THR A 83 11.97 -11.92 15.89
N ASP A 84 12.88 -11.16 15.29
CA ASP A 84 14.16 -11.64 14.76
C ASP A 84 14.02 -12.70 13.65
N THR A 85 12.96 -12.60 12.85
CA THR A 85 12.73 -13.46 11.68
C THR A 85 12.43 -12.65 10.42
N ALA A 86 12.36 -13.30 9.26
CA ALA A 86 11.93 -12.65 8.01
C ALA A 86 10.49 -12.08 8.06
N THR A 87 9.69 -12.50 9.03
CA THR A 87 8.34 -11.97 9.25
C THR A 87 8.33 -10.70 10.09
N ASP A 88 9.46 -10.34 10.70
CA ASP A 88 9.62 -9.13 11.49
C ASP A 88 9.85 -7.91 10.59
N THR A 89 8.76 -7.44 9.98
CA THR A 89 8.75 -6.23 9.17
C THR A 89 8.15 -5.07 9.97
N PRO A 90 8.41 -3.81 9.61
CA PRO A 90 7.82 -2.66 10.30
C PRO A 90 6.29 -2.75 10.42
N VAL A 91 5.62 -3.29 9.39
CA VAL A 91 4.17 -3.46 9.36
C VAL A 91 3.73 -4.56 10.33
N SER A 92 4.32 -5.75 10.29
CA SER A 92 3.90 -6.85 11.17
C SER A 92 4.26 -6.58 12.63
N ARG A 93 5.43 -6.00 12.90
CA ARG A 93 5.83 -5.55 14.24
C ARG A 93 4.87 -4.50 14.79
N HIS A 94 4.51 -3.50 13.99
CA HIS A 94 3.51 -2.51 14.39
C HIS A 94 2.17 -3.18 14.73
N PHE A 95 1.68 -4.07 13.87
CA PHE A 95 0.41 -4.76 14.12
C PHE A 95 0.45 -5.58 15.41
N HIS A 96 1.55 -6.28 15.68
CA HIS A 96 1.75 -7.02 16.92
C HIS A 96 1.74 -6.10 18.15
N ASN A 97 2.62 -5.09 18.17
CA ASN A 97 2.77 -4.17 19.31
C ASN A 97 1.50 -3.40 19.63
N GLN A 98 0.69 -3.12 18.61
CA GLN A 98 -0.54 -2.34 18.73
C GLN A 98 -1.80 -3.19 18.96
N GLY A 99 -1.66 -4.53 19.05
CA GLY A 99 -2.79 -5.45 19.21
C GLY A 99 -3.75 -5.45 18.02
N HIS A 100 -3.25 -5.17 16.82
CA HIS A 100 -4.02 -5.18 15.58
C HIS A 100 -4.01 -6.56 14.94
N ASN A 101 -5.07 -6.88 14.19
CA ASN A 101 -5.17 -8.13 13.45
C ASN A 101 -5.16 -7.89 11.93
N LEU A 102 -4.95 -8.95 11.15
CA LEU A 102 -4.90 -8.87 9.69
C LEU A 102 -6.20 -8.32 9.06
N SER A 103 -7.37 -8.62 9.64
CA SER A 103 -8.66 -8.17 9.06
C SER A 103 -8.84 -6.66 9.16
N GLN A 104 -8.06 -6.00 10.00
CA GLN A 104 -8.01 -4.56 10.18
C GLN A 104 -7.06 -3.84 9.20
N LEU A 105 -6.17 -4.57 8.51
CA LEU A 105 -5.29 -3.99 7.51
C LEU A 105 -6.10 -3.43 6.34
N ARG A 106 -5.78 -2.20 5.94
CA ARG A 106 -6.38 -1.54 4.77
C ARG A 106 -5.28 -1.09 3.79
N TRP A 107 -5.57 -1.04 2.50
CA TRP A 107 -4.61 -0.60 1.50
C TRP A 107 -5.22 0.07 0.28
N LEU A 108 -4.41 0.85 -0.43
CA LEU A 108 -4.71 1.43 -1.75
C LEU A 108 -3.43 1.72 -2.55
N VAL A 109 -3.60 2.08 -3.82
CA VAL A 109 -2.53 2.62 -4.69
C VAL A 109 -2.61 4.14 -4.69
N LEU A 110 -1.48 4.80 -4.40
CA LEU A 110 -1.36 6.25 -4.42
C LEU A 110 -1.06 6.77 -5.82
N GLU A 111 -0.14 6.11 -6.51
CA GLU A 111 0.42 6.55 -7.79
C GLU A 111 0.88 5.36 -8.63
N LYS A 112 0.71 5.47 -9.95
CA LYS A 112 1.42 4.62 -10.92
C LYS A 112 2.75 5.26 -11.28
N ILE A 113 3.81 4.48 -11.15
CA ILE A 113 5.17 4.85 -11.55
C ILE A 113 5.28 4.64 -13.06
N ILE A 114 5.75 5.65 -13.79
CA ILE A 114 6.11 5.51 -15.20
C ILE A 114 7.30 4.55 -15.28
N GLN A 115 7.17 3.46 -16.02
CA GLN A 115 8.28 2.55 -16.29
C GLN A 115 9.41 3.36 -16.95
N PRO A 116 10.55 3.59 -16.27
CA PRO A 116 11.57 4.39 -16.87
C PRO A 116 12.26 3.54 -17.94
N GLN A 117 12.42 4.12 -19.14
CA GLN A 117 13.18 3.54 -20.26
C GLN A 117 14.62 3.18 -19.81
N ASN A 118 15.13 3.87 -18.77
CA ASN A 118 16.45 3.68 -18.18
C ASN A 118 16.38 3.62 -16.64
N ARG A 119 16.97 2.57 -16.03
CA ARG A 119 16.89 2.21 -14.60
C ARG A 119 17.30 3.32 -13.60
N SER A 120 18.08 4.32 -14.02
CA SER A 120 18.70 5.35 -13.16
C SER A 120 17.76 6.43 -12.62
N ARG A 121 16.55 6.60 -13.17
CA ARG A 121 15.59 7.62 -12.69
C ARG A 121 14.74 7.15 -11.51
N TYR A 122 14.79 5.85 -11.18
CA TYR A 122 14.05 5.25 -10.07
C TYR A 122 14.57 5.74 -8.71
N GLU A 123 15.89 5.90 -8.57
CA GLU A 123 16.53 6.27 -7.30
C GLU A 123 16.27 7.74 -6.91
N LYS A 124 16.03 8.64 -7.87
CA LYS A 124 15.74 10.05 -7.57
C LYS A 124 14.35 10.28 -6.97
N ASN A 125 13.39 9.38 -7.21
CA ASN A 125 12.08 9.39 -6.56
C ASN A 125 12.00 8.48 -5.32
N ALA A 126 13.05 7.69 -5.06
CA ALA A 126 13.17 6.85 -3.86
C ALA A 126 13.47 7.67 -2.58
N GLY A 127 13.88 8.94 -2.73
CA GLY A 127 14.32 9.83 -1.65
C GLY A 127 13.24 10.41 -0.72
N THR A 128 11.98 9.95 -0.75
CA THR A 128 10.94 10.44 0.20
C THR A 128 10.11 9.33 0.85
N THR A 129 10.52 8.06 0.74
CA THR A 129 10.00 6.98 1.60
C THR A 129 10.68 7.01 2.97
N ARG A 130 10.47 8.10 3.72
CA ARG A 130 10.68 8.09 5.18
C ARG A 130 9.47 7.37 5.77
N GLY A 131 9.70 6.19 6.33
CA GLY A 131 8.68 5.42 7.02
C GLY A 131 7.99 6.26 8.08
N ILE A 132 6.67 6.15 8.20
CA ILE A 132 5.97 6.61 9.40
C ILE A 132 5.04 5.47 9.83
N LEU A 133 5.69 4.42 10.30
CA LEU A 133 5.18 3.61 11.39
C LEU A 133 6.16 3.81 12.54
N ASP A 134 6.01 4.92 13.27
CA ASP A 134 6.48 5.04 14.65
C ASP A 134 5.25 5.02 15.56
#